data_AF-A0A4Q6FSU8-F1
#
_entry.id   AF-A0A4Q6FSU8-F1
#
_cell.length_a   1.000
_cell.length_b   1.000
_cell.length_c   1.000
_cell.angle_alpha   90.00
_cell.angle_beta   90.00
_cell.angle_gamma   90.00
#
_symmetry.space_group_name_H-M   'P 1'
#
loop_
_entity.id
_entity.type
_entity.pdbx_description
1 polymer ?
#
loop_
_entity_poly.entity_id
_entity_poly.type
_entity_poly.pdbx_seq_one_letter_code
_entity_poly.pdbx_strand_id
1 'polypeptide(L)'
;ATYGVEGLINAWPLDEAYIDYVVGNDSAGIINDVKNFPVINEAVLLGANEAGSETNVATGFHAIEFLLWGQDLSQTGPGARPFTDFVVGKGVNAARRSTYLTVVTNLLAKNVATVKAAWDPKVATSYGATFAAQDVNVALTKVFKGMSSLLTDELAGERMYVGYESKSQEDEHSCFSDNTHIDIIENVQGVVNVWNGVYGRTQGASIKSLVDPATAKRVDRALASALAGAQALPNPFDSLLIADDESEERKVFLDTILTIQDAGTSVKSAAESVGLELPVE
;
A
#
# COMPACT_ATOMS: atom_id res chain seq x y z
N ALA A 1 19.29 -6.98 -3.60
CA ALA A 1 18.08 -7.76 -3.91
C ALA A 1 17.81 -7.62 -5.40
N THR A 2 17.62 -8.73 -6.11
CA THR A 2 17.36 -8.78 -7.56
C THR A 2 15.96 -8.25 -7.94
N TYR A 3 15.10 -7.99 -6.95
CA TYR A 3 13.69 -7.61 -7.09
C TYR A 3 13.30 -6.31 -6.33
N GLY A 4 14.26 -5.44 -6.01
CA GLY A 4 13.98 -4.21 -5.24
C GLY A 4 13.68 -4.47 -3.75
N VAL A 5 13.02 -3.52 -3.08
CA VAL A 5 12.67 -3.60 -1.64
C VAL A 5 11.17 -3.46 -1.40
N GLU A 6 10.35 -3.50 -2.46
CA GLU A 6 8.90 -3.29 -2.37
C GLU A 6 8.23 -4.38 -1.50
N GLY A 7 8.44 -5.66 -1.80
CA GLY A 7 7.93 -6.77 -0.98
C GLY A 7 8.52 -6.85 0.44
N LEU A 8 9.55 -6.06 0.74
CA LEU A 8 10.09 -5.89 2.09
C LEU A 8 9.53 -4.68 2.85
N ILE A 9 8.69 -3.88 2.18
CA ILE A 9 8.05 -2.68 2.71
C ILE A 9 6.55 -2.89 2.81
N ASN A 10 5.89 -3.42 1.77
CA ASN A 10 4.44 -3.35 1.62
C ASN A 10 3.77 -4.61 1.03
N ALA A 11 4.39 -5.79 1.19
CA ALA A 11 3.82 -7.05 0.72
C ALA A 11 2.51 -7.40 1.42
N TRP A 12 1.57 -7.95 0.65
CA TRP A 12 0.24 -8.41 1.06
C TRP A 12 -0.26 -9.42 0.00
N PRO A 13 -1.10 -10.43 0.33
CA PRO A 13 -1.70 -10.73 1.64
C PRO A 13 -0.71 -11.28 2.67
N LEU A 14 -1.10 -11.29 3.95
CA LEU A 14 -0.26 -11.74 5.07
C LEU A 14 -0.92 -12.92 5.80
N ASP A 15 -0.22 -14.04 5.88
CA ASP A 15 -0.58 -15.15 6.77
C ASP A 15 -0.20 -14.79 8.21
N GLU A 16 -1.20 -14.39 8.99
CA GLU A 16 -1.08 -14.01 10.40
C GLU A 16 -0.38 -15.09 11.25
N ALA A 17 -0.71 -16.37 10.97
CA ALA A 17 -0.19 -17.53 11.68
C ALA A 17 1.28 -17.81 11.33
N TYR A 18 1.84 -17.14 10.31
CA TYR A 18 3.27 -17.17 10.00
C TYR A 18 4.09 -16.34 11.00
N ILE A 19 3.53 -15.25 11.52
CA ILE A 19 4.24 -14.34 12.43
C ILE A 19 4.06 -14.75 13.90
N ASP A 20 2.80 -14.87 14.35
CA ASP A 20 2.45 -15.07 15.75
C ASP A 20 1.20 -15.95 15.91
N TYR A 21 0.76 -16.11 17.15
CA TYR A 21 -0.47 -16.81 17.46
C TYR A 21 -1.70 -16.19 16.78
N VAL A 22 -2.66 -17.07 16.52
CA VAL A 22 -4.01 -16.76 16.02
C VAL A 22 -5.04 -17.53 16.83
N VAL A 23 -6.31 -17.12 16.79
CA VAL A 23 -7.41 -17.86 17.38
C VAL A 23 -7.45 -19.27 16.81
N GLY A 24 -7.40 -20.26 17.71
CA GLY A 24 -7.33 -21.67 17.36
C GLY A 24 -5.92 -22.24 17.24
N ASN A 25 -4.87 -21.41 17.28
CA ASN A 25 -3.48 -21.86 17.34
C ASN A 25 -2.56 -20.89 18.11
N ASP A 26 -2.56 -21.03 19.43
CA ASP A 26 -1.74 -20.23 20.37
C ASP A 26 -0.22 -20.43 20.18
N SER A 27 0.19 -21.45 19.44
CA SER A 27 1.59 -21.81 19.21
C SER A 27 2.10 -21.47 17.81
N ALA A 28 1.29 -20.80 16.99
CA ALA A 28 1.64 -20.47 15.62
C ALA A 28 2.78 -19.45 15.50
N GLY A 29 3.43 -19.48 14.34
CA GLY A 29 4.33 -18.42 13.90
C GLY A 29 5.75 -18.45 14.45
N ILE A 30 6.60 -17.67 13.79
CA ILE A 30 8.04 -17.48 14.08
C ILE A 30 8.26 -17.10 15.56
N ILE A 31 7.35 -16.33 16.16
CA ILE A 31 7.46 -15.90 17.56
C ILE A 31 7.38 -17.09 18.52
N ASN A 32 6.52 -18.07 18.24
CA ASN A 32 6.28 -19.19 19.15
C ASN A 32 7.11 -20.44 18.80
N ASP A 33 7.62 -20.56 17.57
CA ASP A 33 8.50 -21.65 17.13
C ASP A 33 9.98 -21.40 17.49
N VAL A 34 10.30 -21.56 18.77
CA VAL A 34 11.68 -21.41 19.29
C VAL A 34 12.63 -22.48 18.73
N LYS A 35 12.12 -23.61 18.26
CA LYS A 35 12.95 -24.72 17.77
C LYS A 35 13.53 -24.39 16.40
N ASN A 36 12.69 -23.92 15.47
CA ASN A 36 13.14 -23.59 14.11
C ASN A 36 13.65 -22.16 14.01
N PHE A 37 13.17 -21.24 14.87
CA PHE A 37 13.62 -19.85 14.95
C PHE A 37 14.22 -19.53 16.32
N PRO A 38 15.38 -20.12 16.70
CA PRO A 38 15.97 -19.92 18.02
C PRO A 38 16.36 -18.46 18.31
N VAL A 39 16.60 -17.67 17.26
CA VAL A 39 16.90 -16.23 17.33
C VAL A 39 16.01 -15.49 16.34
N ILE A 40 15.56 -14.29 16.71
CA ILE A 40 14.90 -13.35 15.81
C ILE A 40 15.88 -12.21 15.54
N ASN A 41 16.28 -12.06 14.27
CA ASN A 41 17.17 -11.00 13.82
C ASN A 41 16.88 -10.66 12.35
N GLU A 42 17.56 -9.65 11.81
CA GLU A 42 17.36 -9.17 10.44
C GLU A 42 17.48 -10.29 9.39
N ALA A 43 18.53 -11.12 9.47
CA ALA A 43 18.76 -12.19 8.50
C ALA A 43 17.66 -13.26 8.53
N VAL A 44 17.12 -13.55 9.72
CA VAL A 44 16.00 -14.49 9.89
C VAL A 44 14.73 -13.94 9.25
N LEU A 45 14.36 -12.69 9.52
CA LEU A 45 13.13 -12.12 8.96
C LEU A 45 13.21 -11.93 7.44
N LEU A 46 14.37 -11.49 6.92
CA LEU A 46 14.59 -11.41 5.48
C LEU A 46 14.55 -12.78 4.79
N GLY A 47 15.07 -13.82 5.45
CA GLY A 47 15.02 -15.18 4.93
C GLY A 47 13.65 -15.84 5.04
N ALA A 48 12.79 -15.35 5.94
CA ALA A 48 11.43 -15.82 6.12
C ALA A 48 10.42 -15.13 5.19
N ASN A 49 10.68 -13.87 4.82
CA ASN A 49 9.76 -13.11 3.97
C ASN A 49 9.53 -13.79 2.62
N GLU A 50 8.27 -14.06 2.30
CA GLU A 50 7.79 -14.74 1.09
C GLU A 50 8.43 -16.13 0.88
N ALA A 51 8.98 -16.73 1.94
CA ALA A 51 9.64 -18.02 1.86
C ALA A 51 8.59 -19.13 1.73
N GLY A 52 8.42 -19.63 0.50
CA GLY A 52 7.55 -20.78 0.19
C GLY A 52 6.09 -20.43 -0.09
N SER A 53 5.63 -19.23 0.28
CA SER A 53 4.32 -18.66 -0.06
C SER A 53 4.44 -17.15 -0.18
N GLU A 54 3.69 -16.53 -1.09
CA GLU A 54 3.58 -15.05 -1.16
C GLU A 54 2.94 -14.47 0.10
N THR A 55 2.07 -15.24 0.77
CA THR A 55 1.45 -14.85 2.03
C THR A 55 2.39 -14.89 3.23
N ASN A 56 3.58 -15.47 3.11
CA ASN A 56 4.55 -15.57 4.21
C ASN A 56 5.29 -14.25 4.44
N VAL A 57 4.55 -13.16 4.60
CA VAL A 57 5.08 -11.82 4.82
C VAL A 57 5.62 -11.72 6.24
N ALA A 58 6.93 -11.50 6.37
CA ALA A 58 7.64 -11.42 7.65
C ALA A 58 8.25 -10.04 7.91
N THR A 59 8.07 -9.11 6.99
CA THR A 59 8.65 -7.77 7.05
C THR A 59 7.66 -6.70 6.56
N GLY A 60 8.03 -5.42 6.68
CA GLY A 60 7.21 -4.32 6.14
C GLY A 60 6.12 -3.83 7.08
N PHE A 61 5.24 -2.98 6.53
CA PHE A 61 4.14 -2.33 7.25
C PHE A 61 3.17 -3.34 7.83
N HIS A 62 2.69 -4.29 7.04
CA HIS A 62 1.63 -5.22 7.46
C HIS A 62 2.10 -6.23 8.54
N ALA A 63 3.38 -6.62 8.53
CA ALA A 63 3.95 -7.40 9.64
C ALA A 63 4.00 -6.60 10.96
N ILE A 64 4.32 -5.29 10.89
CA ILE A 64 4.28 -4.40 12.06
C ILE A 64 2.83 -4.20 12.52
N GLU A 65 1.93 -4.02 11.57
CA GLU A 65 0.50 -3.83 11.80
C GLU A 65 -0.10 -5.02 12.55
N PHE A 66 0.06 -6.25 12.04
CA PHE A 66 -0.39 -7.47 12.71
C PHE A 66 0.25 -7.64 14.10
N LEU A 67 1.52 -7.25 14.28
CA LEU A 67 2.14 -7.30 15.60
C LEU A 67 1.51 -6.33 16.59
N LEU A 68 1.04 -5.16 16.15
CA LEU A 68 0.50 -4.13 17.03
C LEU A 68 -1.00 -4.31 17.29
N TRP A 69 -1.77 -4.73 16.29
CA TRP A 69 -3.22 -4.90 16.38
C TRP A 69 -3.64 -6.37 16.57
N GLY A 70 -2.83 -7.35 16.16
CA GLY A 70 -3.22 -8.76 16.15
C GLY A 70 -4.19 -9.07 15.03
N GLN A 71 -4.83 -10.24 15.10
CA GLN A 71 -5.93 -10.55 14.18
C GLN A 71 -7.04 -9.53 14.38
N ASP A 72 -7.59 -9.04 13.28
CA ASP A 72 -8.87 -8.36 13.36
C ASP A 72 -10.01 -9.38 13.34
N LEU A 73 -10.80 -9.35 14.41
CA LEU A 73 -11.98 -10.20 14.62
C LEU A 73 -13.21 -9.35 14.91
N SER A 74 -13.07 -8.03 14.80
CA SER A 74 -14.11 -7.07 15.09
C SER A 74 -14.80 -6.66 13.79
N GLN A 75 -16.11 -6.46 13.84
CA GLN A 75 -16.88 -6.03 12.66
C GLN A 75 -16.94 -4.50 12.52
N THR A 76 -16.40 -3.76 13.50
CA THR A 76 -16.67 -2.32 13.67
C THR A 76 -15.46 -1.54 14.16
N GLY A 77 -14.28 -2.14 14.11
CA GLY A 77 -13.08 -1.61 14.76
C GLY A 77 -11.92 -2.58 14.54
N PRO A 78 -10.68 -2.17 14.82
CA PRO A 78 -9.51 -2.92 14.42
C PRO A 78 -9.17 -4.05 15.41
N GLY A 79 -8.11 -4.77 15.09
CA GLY A 79 -7.52 -5.78 15.98
C GLY A 79 -7.24 -5.25 17.38
N ALA A 80 -7.52 -6.07 18.39
CA ALA A 80 -7.50 -5.68 19.80
C ALA A 80 -6.35 -6.31 20.61
N ARG A 81 -5.17 -6.51 19.99
CA ARG A 81 -4.02 -7.08 20.70
C ARG A 81 -3.65 -6.20 21.91
N PRO A 82 -3.57 -6.78 23.12
CA PRO A 82 -3.25 -6.01 24.30
C PRO A 82 -1.74 -5.73 24.37
N PHE A 83 -1.36 -4.52 24.79
CA PHE A 83 0.06 -4.18 25.00
C PHE A 83 0.78 -5.14 25.97
N THR A 84 0.05 -5.84 26.85
CA THR A 84 0.59 -6.82 27.79
C THR A 84 1.25 -8.01 27.09
N ASP A 85 0.95 -8.25 25.82
CA ASP A 85 1.64 -9.23 24.98
C ASP A 85 3.14 -8.94 24.83
N PHE A 86 3.53 -7.67 24.97
CA PHE A 86 4.92 -7.24 24.90
C PHE A 86 5.58 -7.12 26.28
N VAL A 87 4.84 -7.37 27.36
CA VAL A 87 5.34 -7.25 28.72
C VAL A 87 5.81 -8.61 29.23
N VAL A 88 7.13 -8.73 29.44
CA VAL A 88 7.75 -9.94 30.02
C VAL A 88 7.10 -10.28 31.36
N GLY A 89 6.70 -11.54 31.52
CA GLY A 89 5.98 -12.03 32.69
C GLY A 89 4.46 -11.84 32.64
N LYS A 90 3.92 -11.19 31.60
CA LYS A 90 2.48 -11.12 31.32
C LYS A 90 2.12 -11.89 30.06
N GLY A 91 2.74 -11.55 28.92
CA GLY A 91 2.50 -12.22 27.64
C GLY A 91 3.36 -13.46 27.44
N VAL A 92 2.81 -14.48 26.78
CA VAL A 92 3.57 -15.65 26.31
C VAL A 92 4.53 -15.19 25.20
N ASN A 93 5.80 -15.60 25.29
CA ASN A 93 6.86 -15.20 24.35
C ASN A 93 7.04 -13.68 24.17
N ALA A 94 6.62 -12.87 25.17
CA ALA A 94 6.65 -11.41 25.09
C ALA A 94 8.00 -10.82 24.67
N ALA A 95 9.11 -11.33 25.23
CA ALA A 95 10.45 -10.87 24.86
C ALA A 95 10.77 -11.10 23.37
N ARG A 96 10.33 -12.23 22.80
CA ARG A 96 10.52 -12.56 21.38
C ARG A 96 9.66 -11.66 20.51
N ARG A 97 8.41 -11.41 20.89
CA ARG A 97 7.50 -10.48 20.20
C ARG A 97 8.05 -9.05 20.18
N SER A 98 8.55 -8.54 21.30
CA SER A 98 9.23 -7.24 21.36
C SER A 98 10.49 -7.19 20.49
N THR A 99 11.26 -8.29 20.45
CA THR A 99 12.44 -8.39 19.59
C THR A 99 12.03 -8.37 18.12
N TYR A 100 11.01 -9.13 17.73
CA TYR A 100 10.48 -9.12 16.37
C TYR A 100 10.08 -7.71 15.95
N LEU A 101 9.19 -7.07 16.72
CA LEU A 101 8.71 -5.71 16.42
C LEU A 101 9.87 -4.73 16.22
N THR A 102 10.87 -4.77 17.10
CA THR A 102 12.07 -3.93 16.98
C THR A 102 12.85 -4.20 15.68
N VAL A 103 13.07 -5.47 15.35
CA VAL A 103 13.83 -5.87 14.15
C VAL A 103 13.08 -5.48 12.88
N VAL A 104 11.78 -5.77 12.79
CA VAL A 104 10.98 -5.47 11.59
C VAL A 104 10.82 -3.96 11.37
N THR A 105 10.65 -3.16 12.43
CA THR A 105 10.61 -1.69 12.31
C THR A 105 11.95 -1.12 11.85
N ASN A 106 13.07 -1.64 12.35
CA ASN A 106 14.40 -1.23 11.88
C ASN A 106 14.62 -1.59 10.39
N LEU A 107 14.15 -2.78 9.98
CA LEU A 107 14.17 -3.21 8.59
C LEU A 107 13.35 -2.27 7.70
N LEU A 108 12.12 -1.93 8.10
CA LEU A 108 11.28 -0.99 7.35
C LEU A 108 11.99 0.36 7.16
N ALA A 109 12.56 0.93 8.24
CA ALA A 109 13.30 2.18 8.16
C ALA A 109 14.50 2.09 7.19
N LYS A 110 15.24 0.97 7.20
CA LYS A 110 16.36 0.71 6.28
C LYS A 110 15.90 0.57 4.83
N ASN A 111 14.78 -0.10 4.59
CA ASN A 111 14.24 -0.31 3.25
C ASN A 111 13.71 1.01 2.67
N VAL A 112 12.98 1.81 3.44
CA VAL A 112 12.54 3.17 3.03
C VAL A 112 13.74 4.08 2.79
N ALA A 113 14.80 4.00 3.60
CA ALA A 113 16.04 4.75 3.36
C ALA A 113 16.73 4.33 2.04
N THR A 114 16.63 3.06 1.66
CA THR A 114 17.13 2.56 0.37
C THR A 114 16.36 3.19 -0.80
N VAL A 115 15.02 3.25 -0.73
CA VAL A 115 14.20 3.94 -1.74
C VAL A 115 14.57 5.42 -1.84
N LYS A 116 14.70 6.10 -0.70
CA LYS A 116 15.11 7.51 -0.64
C LYS A 116 16.48 7.73 -1.29
N ALA A 117 17.47 6.89 -0.98
CA ALA A 117 18.82 6.99 -1.54
C ALA A 117 18.83 6.74 -3.06
N ALA A 118 18.02 5.78 -3.54
CA ALA A 118 17.89 5.48 -4.95
C ALA A 118 17.33 6.67 -5.76
N TRP A 119 16.53 7.54 -5.13
CA TRP A 119 15.93 8.72 -5.76
C TRP A 119 16.67 10.03 -5.50
N ASP A 120 17.77 10.05 -4.73
CA ASP A 120 18.51 11.30 -4.44
C ASP A 120 19.19 11.86 -5.71
N PRO A 121 18.72 12.98 -6.29
CA PRO A 121 19.28 13.50 -7.53
C PRO A 121 20.69 14.07 -7.36
N LYS A 122 21.17 14.25 -6.11
CA LYS A 122 22.54 14.73 -5.83
C LYS A 122 23.58 13.62 -6.01
N VAL A 123 23.16 12.36 -6.04
CA VAL A 123 24.04 11.21 -6.26
C VAL A 123 23.99 10.85 -7.75
N ALA A 124 25.07 11.09 -8.48
CA ALA A 124 25.10 10.94 -9.95
C ALA A 124 24.76 9.51 -10.43
N THR A 125 25.00 8.49 -9.61
CA THR A 125 24.68 7.08 -9.90
C THR A 125 23.29 6.65 -9.44
N SER A 126 22.48 7.56 -8.88
CA SER A 126 21.13 7.24 -8.42
C SER A 126 20.17 7.07 -9.59
N TYR A 127 19.06 6.36 -9.35
CA TYR A 127 17.97 6.29 -10.31
C TYR A 127 17.37 7.68 -10.53
N GLY A 128 17.23 8.51 -9.48
CA GLY A 128 16.73 9.89 -9.61
C GLY A 128 17.57 10.76 -10.55
N ALA A 129 18.90 10.68 -10.47
CA ALA A 129 19.80 11.40 -11.37
C ALA A 129 19.70 10.88 -12.82
N THR A 130 19.67 9.54 -12.99
CA THR A 130 19.50 8.91 -14.31
C THR A 130 18.14 9.26 -14.92
N PHE A 131 17.08 9.22 -14.11
CA PHE A 131 15.71 9.56 -14.50
C PHE A 131 15.60 11.01 -14.98
N ALA A 132 16.27 11.95 -14.30
CA ALA A 132 16.28 13.36 -14.68
C ALA A 132 17.13 13.66 -15.93
N ALA A 133 18.13 12.84 -16.22
CA ALA A 133 19.02 13.02 -17.37
C ALA A 133 18.60 12.24 -18.62
N GLN A 134 17.64 11.32 -18.51
CA GLN A 134 17.17 10.52 -19.64
C GLN A 134 16.33 11.35 -20.63
N ASP A 135 16.00 10.75 -21.77
CA ASP A 135 15.08 11.36 -22.74
C ASP A 135 13.76 11.78 -22.09
N VAL A 136 13.29 12.99 -22.42
CA VAL A 136 12.13 13.59 -21.79
C VAL A 136 10.85 12.80 -22.04
N ASN A 137 10.67 12.23 -23.23
CA ASN A 137 9.49 11.44 -23.55
C ASN A 137 9.53 10.12 -22.78
N VAL A 138 10.72 9.49 -22.66
CA VAL A 138 10.88 8.29 -21.81
C VAL A 138 10.56 8.60 -20.34
N ALA A 139 11.02 9.73 -19.81
CA ALA A 139 10.72 10.14 -18.44
C ALA A 139 9.21 10.39 -18.24
N LEU A 140 8.58 11.15 -19.14
CA LEU A 140 7.16 11.47 -19.06
C LEU A 140 6.28 10.24 -19.24
N THR A 141 6.61 9.32 -20.16
CA THR A 141 5.91 8.04 -20.29
C THR A 141 5.91 7.26 -18.98
N LYS A 142 7.04 7.22 -18.25
CA LYS A 142 7.10 6.57 -16.93
C LYS A 142 6.22 7.27 -15.89
N VAL A 143 6.18 8.61 -15.87
CA VAL A 143 5.33 9.37 -14.92
C VAL A 143 3.85 9.14 -15.19
N PHE A 144 3.43 9.29 -16.45
CA PHE A 144 2.04 9.06 -16.84
C PHE A 144 1.62 7.62 -16.64
N LYS A 145 2.49 6.65 -16.98
CA LYS A 145 2.24 5.23 -16.71
C LYS A 145 2.02 5.00 -15.22
N GLY A 146 2.94 5.44 -14.37
CA GLY A 146 2.83 5.23 -12.92
C GLY A 146 1.57 5.86 -12.29
N MET A 147 1.17 7.06 -12.74
CA MET A 147 -0.09 7.66 -12.28
C MET A 147 -1.32 6.91 -12.79
N SER A 148 -1.33 6.48 -14.05
CA SER A 148 -2.46 5.76 -14.64
C SER A 148 -2.61 4.38 -14.01
N SER A 149 -1.55 3.57 -14.00
CA SER A 149 -1.59 2.18 -13.52
C SER A 149 -1.91 2.11 -12.03
N LEU A 150 -1.40 3.06 -11.23
CA LEU A 150 -1.76 3.14 -9.82
C LEU A 150 -3.27 3.32 -9.62
N LEU A 151 -3.93 4.15 -10.45
CA LEU A 151 -5.37 4.38 -10.32
C LEU A 151 -6.20 3.26 -10.95
N THR A 152 -5.86 2.81 -12.16
CA THR A 152 -6.70 1.87 -12.91
C THR A 152 -6.51 0.43 -12.46
N ASP A 153 -5.26 -0.01 -12.40
CA ASP A 153 -4.92 -1.43 -12.30
C ASP A 153 -4.76 -1.78 -10.83
N GLU A 154 -3.91 -1.04 -10.12
CA GLU A 154 -3.57 -1.32 -8.72
C GLU A 154 -4.68 -0.91 -7.74
N LEU A 155 -5.07 0.37 -7.72
CA LEU A 155 -6.01 0.86 -6.72
C LEU A 155 -7.44 0.42 -7.02
N ALA A 156 -7.97 0.76 -8.20
CA ALA A 156 -9.34 0.40 -8.54
C ALA A 156 -9.50 -1.10 -8.77
N GLY A 157 -8.60 -1.74 -9.54
CA GLY A 157 -8.66 -3.16 -9.87
C GLY A 157 -8.31 -4.04 -8.67
N GLU A 158 -7.04 -4.10 -8.30
CA GLU A 158 -6.55 -5.07 -7.33
C GLU A 158 -6.96 -4.73 -5.89
N ARG A 159 -6.75 -3.48 -5.42
CA ARG A 159 -6.95 -3.13 -4.01
C ARG A 159 -8.39 -2.84 -3.59
N MET A 160 -9.28 -2.59 -4.54
CA MET A 160 -10.68 -2.24 -4.25
C MET A 160 -11.66 -3.20 -4.90
N TYR A 161 -11.55 -3.48 -6.19
CA TYR A 161 -12.52 -4.32 -6.89
C TYR A 161 -12.42 -5.80 -6.49
N VAL A 162 -11.22 -6.33 -6.24
CA VAL A 162 -11.06 -7.70 -5.72
C VAL A 162 -11.81 -7.86 -4.39
N GLY A 163 -11.57 -6.99 -3.41
CA GLY A 163 -12.30 -6.99 -2.14
C GLY A 163 -13.81 -6.76 -2.31
N TYR A 164 -14.21 -5.88 -3.25
CA TYR A 164 -15.62 -5.69 -3.58
C TYR A 164 -16.29 -7.01 -4.01
N GLU A 165 -15.67 -7.77 -4.92
CA GLU A 165 -16.23 -9.02 -5.44
C GLU A 165 -16.11 -10.18 -4.45
N SER A 166 -14.95 -10.34 -3.82
CA SER A 166 -14.66 -11.49 -2.95
C SER A 166 -15.37 -11.40 -1.60
N LYS A 167 -15.64 -10.17 -1.12
CA LYS A 167 -16.10 -9.88 0.24
C LYS A 167 -15.18 -10.48 1.32
N SER A 168 -13.91 -10.68 0.98
CA SER A 168 -12.91 -11.23 1.88
C SER A 168 -12.15 -10.12 2.57
N GLN A 169 -12.07 -10.17 3.90
CA GLN A 169 -11.21 -9.27 4.68
C GLN A 169 -9.72 -9.47 4.37
N GLU A 170 -9.31 -10.65 3.88
CA GLU A 170 -7.93 -10.90 3.43
C GLU A 170 -7.56 -10.08 2.17
N ASP A 171 -8.56 -9.66 1.38
CA ASP A 171 -8.34 -8.80 0.21
C ASP A 171 -8.37 -7.30 0.58
N GLU A 172 -8.51 -6.99 1.88
CA GLU A 172 -8.42 -5.64 2.41
C GLU A 172 -7.03 -5.36 2.97
N HIS A 173 -6.24 -4.57 2.23
CA HIS A 173 -4.98 -4.04 2.74
C HIS A 173 -5.22 -3.19 3.99
N SER A 174 -4.44 -3.45 5.03
CA SER A 174 -4.50 -2.73 6.31
C SER A 174 -5.76 -3.00 7.14
N CYS A 175 -6.39 -4.17 6.98
CA CYS A 175 -7.55 -4.59 7.77
C CYS A 175 -7.24 -4.70 9.26
N PHE A 176 -6.02 -5.10 9.66
CA PHE A 176 -5.70 -5.25 11.08
C PHE A 176 -5.85 -3.95 11.87
N SER A 177 -5.61 -2.80 11.23
CA SER A 177 -5.65 -1.47 11.85
C SER A 177 -6.82 -0.58 11.40
N ASP A 178 -7.74 -1.09 10.57
CA ASP A 178 -8.81 -0.36 9.88
C ASP A 178 -8.30 0.86 9.06
N ASN A 179 -7.07 0.81 8.54
CA ASN A 179 -6.44 1.96 7.91
C ASN A 179 -6.70 2.06 6.38
N THR A 180 -7.38 1.09 5.79
CA THR A 180 -7.67 0.97 4.35
C THR A 180 -8.21 2.26 3.74
N HIS A 181 -9.15 2.92 4.42
CA HIS A 181 -9.75 4.17 3.97
C HIS A 181 -8.72 5.31 3.80
N ILE A 182 -7.73 5.40 4.70
CA ILE A 182 -6.63 6.37 4.57
C ILE A 182 -5.72 5.98 3.41
N ASP A 183 -5.42 4.69 3.25
CA ASP A 183 -4.56 4.22 2.18
C ASP A 183 -5.16 4.54 0.80
N ILE A 184 -6.46 4.34 0.61
CA ILE A 184 -7.15 4.71 -0.65
C ILE A 184 -7.05 6.22 -0.90
N ILE A 185 -7.34 7.04 0.12
CA ILE A 185 -7.26 8.51 0.02
C ILE A 185 -5.85 8.96 -0.36
N GLU A 186 -4.82 8.44 0.31
CA GLU A 186 -3.44 8.85 0.10
C GLU A 186 -2.85 8.35 -1.23
N ASN A 187 -3.32 7.22 -1.76
CA ASN A 187 -2.97 6.79 -3.12
C ASN A 187 -3.49 7.77 -4.19
N VAL A 188 -4.77 8.18 -4.09
CA VAL A 188 -5.34 9.19 -5.00
C VAL A 188 -4.64 10.54 -4.82
N GLN A 189 -4.42 10.96 -3.56
CA GLN A 189 -3.73 12.21 -3.25
C GLN A 189 -2.28 12.22 -3.79
N GLY A 190 -1.60 11.08 -3.77
CA GLY A 190 -0.29 10.91 -4.40
C GLY A 190 -0.29 11.26 -5.89
N VAL A 191 -1.29 10.79 -6.63
CA VAL A 191 -1.45 11.13 -8.06
C VAL A 191 -1.80 12.61 -8.25
N VAL A 192 -2.67 13.17 -7.39
CA VAL A 192 -2.99 14.62 -7.39
C VAL A 192 -1.72 15.46 -7.17
N ASN A 193 -0.83 15.04 -6.28
CA ASN A 193 0.42 15.74 -5.99
C ASN A 193 1.34 15.75 -7.21
N VAL A 194 1.49 14.61 -7.89
CA VAL A 194 2.32 14.49 -9.11
C VAL A 194 1.72 15.29 -10.26
N TRP A 195 0.41 15.20 -10.49
CA TRP A 195 -0.30 15.94 -11.54
C TRP A 195 -0.09 17.45 -11.41
N ASN A 196 -0.21 17.97 -10.19
CA ASN A 196 -0.06 19.39 -9.89
C ASN A 196 1.39 19.83 -9.64
N GLY A 197 2.34 18.91 -9.48
CA GLY A 197 3.73 19.22 -9.15
C GLY A 197 3.89 19.86 -7.76
N VAL A 198 3.04 19.50 -6.80
CA VAL A 198 3.01 20.07 -5.44
C VAL A 198 2.94 18.97 -4.40
N TYR A 199 3.84 18.99 -3.42
CA TYR A 199 3.83 18.13 -2.24
C TYR A 199 4.25 18.92 -0.99
N GLY A 200 3.29 19.24 -0.13
CA GLY A 200 3.53 20.08 1.05
C GLY A 200 4.09 21.45 0.68
N ARG A 201 5.33 21.73 1.09
CA ARG A 201 6.05 22.98 0.76
C ARG A 201 6.92 22.88 -0.50
N THR A 202 7.01 21.69 -1.09
CA THR A 202 7.79 21.45 -2.30
C THR A 202 6.88 21.64 -3.51
N GLN A 203 7.28 22.48 -4.44
CA GLN A 203 6.53 22.76 -5.66
C GLN A 203 7.48 22.85 -6.85
N GLY A 204 7.01 22.44 -8.03
CA GLY A 204 7.78 22.46 -9.28
C GLY A 204 6.88 22.65 -10.50
N ALA A 205 7.44 22.41 -11.69
CA ALA A 205 6.63 22.34 -12.90
C ALA A 205 5.64 21.17 -12.79
N SER A 206 4.40 21.39 -13.20
CA SER A 206 3.33 20.40 -13.10
C SER A 206 3.18 19.60 -14.40
N ILE A 207 2.79 18.33 -14.30
CA ILE A 207 2.41 17.54 -15.48
C ILE A 207 1.20 18.19 -16.17
N LYS A 208 0.29 18.75 -15.38
CA LYS A 208 -0.83 19.57 -15.84
C LYS A 208 -0.44 20.66 -16.84
N SER A 209 0.71 21.29 -16.68
CA SER A 209 1.14 22.39 -17.57
C SER A 209 1.57 21.92 -18.97
N LEU A 210 1.72 20.61 -19.18
CA LEU A 210 2.17 20.04 -20.45
C LEU A 210 1.01 19.82 -21.44
N VAL A 211 -0.24 19.80 -20.98
CA VAL A 211 -1.42 19.50 -21.78
C VAL A 211 -2.23 20.76 -22.11
N ASP A 212 -3.12 20.68 -23.10
CA ASP A 212 -4.03 21.78 -23.42
C ASP A 212 -5.03 22.06 -22.27
N PRO A 213 -5.59 23.29 -22.18
CA PRO A 213 -6.48 23.67 -21.08
C PRO A 213 -7.75 22.80 -20.93
N ALA A 214 -8.28 22.25 -22.02
CA ALA A 214 -9.48 21.40 -21.96
C ALA A 214 -9.14 20.03 -21.38
N THR A 215 -8.02 19.44 -21.80
CA THR A 215 -7.48 18.20 -21.19
C THR A 215 -7.15 18.42 -19.72
N ALA A 216 -6.45 19.51 -19.37
CA ALA A 216 -6.13 19.83 -17.98
C ALA A 216 -7.38 19.86 -17.09
N LYS A 217 -8.43 20.57 -17.54
CA LYS A 217 -9.71 20.69 -16.82
C LYS A 217 -10.47 19.35 -16.73
N ARG A 218 -10.29 18.45 -17.69
CA ARG A 218 -10.87 17.10 -17.62
C ARG A 218 -10.20 16.28 -16.51
N VAL A 219 -8.87 16.23 -16.51
CA VAL A 219 -8.09 15.47 -15.52
C VAL A 219 -8.29 16.05 -14.11
N ASP A 220 -8.27 17.38 -13.95
CA ASP A 220 -8.55 18.02 -12.66
C ASP A 220 -9.88 17.58 -12.07
N ARG A 221 -10.94 17.55 -12.90
CA ARG A 221 -12.27 17.12 -12.45
C ARG A 221 -12.31 15.65 -12.08
N ALA A 222 -11.70 14.79 -12.90
CA ALA A 222 -11.68 13.36 -12.65
C ALA A 222 -10.93 13.03 -11.35
N LEU A 223 -9.74 13.61 -11.14
CA LEU A 223 -8.97 13.45 -9.91
C LEU A 223 -9.68 14.03 -8.68
N ALA A 224 -10.36 15.17 -8.82
CA ALA A 224 -11.14 15.76 -7.73
C ALA A 224 -12.34 14.87 -7.35
N SER A 225 -13.04 14.30 -8.34
CA SER A 225 -14.12 13.34 -8.10
C SER A 225 -13.61 12.06 -7.44
N ALA A 226 -12.49 11.50 -7.92
CA ALA A 226 -11.88 10.30 -7.33
C ALA A 226 -11.49 10.53 -5.86
N LEU A 227 -10.86 11.67 -5.56
CA LEU A 227 -10.49 12.01 -4.18
C LEU A 227 -11.71 12.23 -3.30
N ALA A 228 -12.75 12.88 -3.81
CA ALA A 228 -13.99 13.09 -3.07
C ALA A 228 -14.74 11.76 -2.80
N GLY A 229 -14.74 10.84 -3.76
CA GLY A 229 -15.30 9.49 -3.60
C GLY A 229 -14.53 8.71 -2.52
N ALA A 230 -13.19 8.67 -2.61
CA ALA A 230 -12.34 8.03 -1.61
C ALA A 230 -12.58 8.58 -0.19
N GLN A 231 -12.73 9.90 -0.04
CA GLN A 231 -13.02 10.55 1.24
C GLN A 231 -14.44 10.30 1.77
N ALA A 232 -15.37 9.92 0.89
CA ALA A 232 -16.76 9.67 1.26
C ALA A 232 -17.02 8.19 1.59
N LEU A 233 -16.04 7.30 1.38
CA LEU A 233 -16.18 5.89 1.75
C LEU A 233 -16.46 5.75 3.25
N PRO A 234 -17.45 4.92 3.63
CA PRO A 234 -17.68 4.54 5.02
C PRO A 234 -16.43 3.97 5.72
N ASN A 235 -16.35 4.22 7.03
CA ASN A 235 -15.31 3.71 7.91
C ASN A 235 -15.97 2.91 9.06
N PRO A 236 -15.49 1.69 9.40
CA PRO A 236 -14.34 1.00 8.80
C PRO A 236 -14.66 0.44 7.41
N PHE A 237 -13.62 0.23 6.60
CA PHE A 237 -13.78 -0.21 5.22
C PHE A 237 -14.34 -1.65 5.17
N ASP A 238 -14.05 -2.47 6.16
CA ASP A 238 -14.60 -3.81 6.42
C ASP A 238 -16.13 -3.84 6.32
N SER A 239 -16.79 -2.77 6.77
CA SER A 239 -18.26 -2.64 6.69
C SER A 239 -18.80 -2.70 5.26
N LEU A 240 -17.99 -2.27 4.28
CA LEU A 240 -18.30 -2.31 2.84
C LEU A 240 -18.17 -3.72 2.24
N LEU A 241 -17.37 -4.59 2.86
CA LEU A 241 -17.19 -5.97 2.40
C LEU A 241 -18.38 -6.83 2.82
N ILE A 242 -18.90 -6.61 4.02
CA ILE A 242 -20.02 -7.40 4.57
C ILE A 242 -21.41 -6.84 4.27
N ALA A 243 -21.49 -5.63 3.70
CA ALA A 243 -22.77 -5.02 3.35
C ALA A 243 -23.50 -5.78 2.23
N ASP A 244 -24.84 -5.73 2.28
CA ASP A 244 -25.71 -6.31 1.25
C ASP A 244 -25.45 -5.64 -0.11
N ASP A 245 -25.41 -6.42 -1.20
CA ASP A 245 -25.02 -5.90 -2.53
C ASP A 245 -25.91 -4.77 -3.04
N GLU A 246 -27.18 -4.74 -2.63
CA GLU A 246 -28.15 -3.72 -3.03
C GLU A 246 -28.16 -2.49 -2.10
N SER A 247 -27.30 -2.47 -1.07
CA SER A 247 -27.16 -1.36 -0.13
C SER A 247 -26.60 -0.10 -0.79
N GLU A 248 -26.88 1.06 -0.20
CA GLU A 248 -26.32 2.32 -0.70
C GLU A 248 -24.80 2.37 -0.48
N GLU A 249 -24.30 1.76 0.59
CA GLU A 249 -22.88 1.63 0.90
C GLU A 249 -22.12 0.86 -0.19
N ARG A 250 -22.66 -0.28 -0.65
CA ARG A 250 -22.06 -1.07 -1.74
C ARG A 250 -22.09 -0.31 -3.08
N LYS A 251 -23.18 0.40 -3.38
CA LYS A 251 -23.26 1.25 -4.57
C LYS A 251 -22.24 2.39 -4.53
N VAL A 252 -22.08 3.05 -3.39
CA VAL A 252 -21.06 4.10 -3.20
C VAL A 252 -19.65 3.53 -3.34
N PHE A 253 -19.39 2.33 -2.84
CA PHE A 253 -18.10 1.67 -2.99
C PHE A 253 -17.79 1.39 -4.47
N LEU A 254 -18.72 0.77 -5.21
CA LEU A 254 -18.54 0.52 -6.65
C LEU A 254 -18.41 1.82 -7.46
N ASP A 255 -19.23 2.84 -7.18
CA ASP A 255 -19.13 4.15 -7.85
C ASP A 255 -17.77 4.80 -7.61
N THR A 256 -17.22 4.65 -6.40
CA THR A 256 -15.87 5.14 -6.07
C THR A 256 -14.79 4.40 -6.86
N ILE A 257 -14.87 3.07 -6.97
CA ILE A 257 -13.96 2.25 -7.79
C ILE A 257 -13.96 2.75 -9.24
N LEU A 258 -15.15 2.87 -9.84
CA LEU A 258 -15.30 3.31 -11.22
C LEU A 258 -14.82 4.75 -11.42
N THR A 259 -15.06 5.64 -10.46
CA THR A 259 -14.58 7.03 -10.49
C THR A 259 -13.05 7.11 -10.44
N ILE A 260 -12.40 6.28 -9.62
CA ILE A 260 -10.93 6.18 -9.57
C ILE A 260 -10.38 5.65 -10.90
N GLN A 261 -11.01 4.61 -11.47
CA GLN A 261 -10.63 4.07 -12.78
C GLN A 261 -10.79 5.10 -13.91
N ASP A 262 -11.86 5.89 -13.90
CA ASP A 262 -12.09 6.99 -14.85
C ASP A 262 -11.03 8.10 -14.72
N ALA A 263 -10.56 8.36 -13.50
CA ALA A 263 -9.46 9.30 -13.26
C ALA A 263 -8.14 8.79 -13.85
N GLY A 264 -7.82 7.51 -13.66
CA GLY A 264 -6.65 6.88 -14.29
C GLY A 264 -6.74 6.90 -15.82
N THR A 265 -7.89 6.55 -16.39
CA THR A 265 -8.15 6.65 -17.83
C THR A 265 -8.00 8.08 -18.35
N SER A 266 -8.48 9.06 -17.59
CA SER A 266 -8.32 10.48 -17.93
C SER A 266 -6.85 10.92 -17.96
N VAL A 267 -6.02 10.40 -17.05
CA VAL A 267 -4.56 10.62 -17.03
C VAL A 267 -3.90 9.95 -18.24
N LYS A 268 -4.28 8.72 -18.59
CA LYS A 268 -3.80 8.05 -19.82
C LYS A 268 -4.10 8.86 -21.08
N SER A 269 -5.33 9.30 -21.26
CA SER A 269 -5.69 10.16 -22.42
C SER A 269 -4.99 11.52 -22.41
N ALA A 270 -4.50 11.99 -21.26
CA ALA A 270 -3.68 13.20 -21.17
C ALA A 270 -2.23 12.95 -21.62
N ALA A 271 -1.71 11.74 -21.45
CA ALA A 271 -0.42 11.34 -22.04
C ALA A 271 -0.49 11.29 -23.57
N GLU A 272 -1.57 10.70 -24.10
CA GLU A 272 -1.81 10.56 -25.54
C GLU A 272 -1.94 11.92 -26.24
N SER A 273 -2.55 12.92 -25.57
CA SER A 273 -2.72 14.26 -26.14
C SER A 273 -1.40 15.04 -26.32
N VAL A 274 -0.34 14.64 -25.62
CA VAL A 274 1.02 15.17 -25.79
C VAL A 274 1.92 14.25 -26.61
N GLY A 275 1.34 13.25 -27.30
CA GLY A 275 2.05 12.37 -28.21
C GLY A 275 2.82 11.24 -27.53
N LEU A 276 2.48 10.90 -26.29
CA LEU A 276 3.08 9.77 -25.57
C LEU A 276 2.17 8.55 -25.69
N GLU A 277 2.74 7.41 -26.08
CA GLU A 277 2.07 6.12 -26.04
C GLU A 277 2.42 5.42 -24.72
N LEU A 278 1.41 5.09 -23.91
CA LEU A 278 1.62 4.32 -22.69
C LEU A 278 1.57 2.84 -23.04
N PRO A 279 2.64 2.07 -22.78
CA PRO A 279 2.63 0.63 -23.06
C PRO A 279 1.52 -0.02 -22.24
N VAL A 280 0.75 -0.89 -22.91
CA VAL A 280 -0.15 -1.84 -22.22
C VAL A 280 0.76 -2.83 -21.48
N GLU A 281 0.41 -3.15 -20.24
CA GLU A 281 1.10 -4.21 -19.49
C GLU A 281 0.80 -5.60 -20.05
#